data_AF-W6L3A5-F1
#
_entry.id   AF-W6L3A5-F1
#
_cell.length_a   1.000
_cell.length_b   1.000
_cell.length_c   1.000
_cell.angle_alpha   90.00
_cell.angle_beta   90.00
_cell.angle_gamma   90.00
#
_symmetry.space_group_name_H-M   'P 1'
#
loop_
_entity.id
_entity.type
_entity.pdbx_description
1 polymer ?
#
loop_
_entity_poly.entity_id
_entity_poly.type
_entity_poly.pdbx_seq_one_letter_code
_entity_poly.pdbx_strand_id
1 'polypeptide(L)'
;MAEIGPRMPWGVWVRVHAKAILQALPLALLIVVEGRDLYYRATWQVRPVPPSDFRTGDVVLLCNRWYALPSWGQRVYSLIAKGLLKSAWEEVGFIIVRENHEPHLVYCDPDGVREEPLGAFLRCRQPRGAALRALRVEDGRPPPSLDIADIFMQEVRKNPPQPWYLFAASMRHGAEHQYYEFCVRMNKEYRKMRAMVRRAQTRQAIHDQIEQLREMETMREYLATRVERKPEFHLFNGSLVASFLATYGYLDRVLPSPSRYVPQDFAHDLPFTGSTSLGEPVVFFKT
;
A
#
# COMPACT_ATOMS: atom_id res chain seq x y z
N MET A 1 -6.48 62.70 3.07
CA MET A 1 -7.57 61.83 2.57
C MET A 1 -6.91 60.73 1.76
N ALA A 2 -6.72 59.56 2.37
CA ALA A 2 -6.03 58.45 1.70
C ALA A 2 -7.00 57.78 0.71
N GLU A 3 -6.47 57.54 -0.48
CA GLU A 3 -7.15 57.14 -1.71
C GLU A 3 -8.02 55.90 -1.54
N ILE A 4 -9.30 56.04 -1.88
CA ILE A 4 -10.19 54.90 -2.18
C ILE A 4 -9.76 54.41 -3.57
N GLY A 5 -8.77 53.53 -3.62
CA GLY A 5 -8.38 52.85 -4.85
C GLY A 5 -9.56 52.09 -5.47
N PRO A 6 -9.54 51.83 -6.79
CA PRO A 6 -10.64 51.16 -7.48
C PRO A 6 -10.89 49.77 -6.86
N ARG A 7 -12.05 49.60 -6.23
CA ARG A 7 -12.49 48.31 -5.69
C ARG A 7 -13.02 47.45 -6.84
N MET A 8 -12.30 46.37 -7.15
CA MET A 8 -12.73 45.40 -8.14
C MET A 8 -14.09 44.79 -7.71
N PRO A 9 -15.09 44.71 -8.61
CA PRO A 9 -16.38 44.10 -8.29
C PRO A 9 -16.19 42.65 -7.83
N TRP A 10 -16.94 42.23 -6.81
CA TRP A 10 -16.74 40.93 -6.17
C TRP A 10 -16.77 39.75 -7.16
N GLY A 11 -17.69 39.76 -8.14
CA GLY A 11 -17.74 38.72 -9.18
C GLY A 11 -16.52 38.67 -10.09
N VAL A 12 -15.89 39.82 -10.37
CA VAL A 12 -14.64 39.90 -11.15
C VAL A 12 -13.47 39.42 -10.29
N TRP A 13 -13.43 39.84 -9.02
CA TRP A 13 -12.43 39.39 -8.06
C TRP A 13 -12.44 37.85 -7.90
N VAL A 14 -13.61 37.24 -7.71
CA VAL A 14 -13.78 35.78 -7.62
C VAL A 14 -13.30 35.09 -8.88
N ARG A 15 -13.68 35.58 -10.07
CA ARG A 15 -13.25 34.98 -11.36
C ARG A 15 -11.73 35.04 -11.54
N VAL A 16 -11.10 36.17 -11.20
CA VAL A 16 -9.64 36.33 -11.29
C VAL A 16 -8.94 35.37 -10.33
N HIS A 17 -9.41 35.27 -9.08
CA HIS A 17 -8.83 34.35 -8.10
C HIS A 17 -9.05 32.88 -8.48
N ALA A 18 -10.24 32.51 -8.96
CA ALA A 18 -10.51 31.17 -9.46
C ALA A 18 -9.58 30.80 -10.63
N LYS A 19 -9.39 31.71 -11.60
CA LYS A 19 -8.42 31.52 -12.70
C LYS A 19 -7.00 31.34 -12.18
N ALA A 20 -6.56 32.20 -11.26
CA ALA A 20 -5.23 32.12 -10.67
C ALA A 20 -5.03 30.80 -9.91
N ILE A 21 -6.01 30.35 -9.14
CA ILE A 21 -5.98 29.05 -8.43
C ILE A 21 -5.91 27.90 -9.44
N LEU A 22 -6.73 27.92 -10.49
CA LEU A 22 -6.73 26.88 -11.52
C LEU A 22 -5.40 26.80 -12.30
N GLN A 23 -4.65 27.90 -12.38
CA GLN A 23 -3.32 27.92 -12.97
C GLN A 23 -2.23 27.50 -11.98
N ALA A 24 -2.33 27.93 -10.73
CA ALA A 24 -1.33 27.65 -9.70
C ALA A 24 -1.40 26.21 -9.19
N LEU A 25 -2.61 25.63 -9.07
CA LEU A 25 -2.83 24.31 -8.48
C LEU A 25 -2.10 23.19 -9.25
N PRO A 26 -2.18 23.08 -10.59
CA PRO A 26 -1.44 22.05 -11.33
C PRO A 26 0.07 22.20 -11.18
N LEU A 27 0.59 23.44 -11.21
CA LEU A 27 2.02 23.69 -11.06
C LEU A 27 2.51 23.33 -9.66
N ALA A 28 1.77 23.72 -8.62
CA ALA A 28 2.07 23.37 -7.24
C ALA A 28 2.04 21.84 -7.04
N LEU A 29 1.04 21.15 -7.61
CA LEU A 29 0.96 19.70 -7.56
C LEU A 29 2.18 19.05 -8.22
N LEU A 30 2.56 19.50 -9.42
CA LEU A 30 3.74 18.99 -10.13
C LEU A 30 5.03 19.20 -9.33
N ILE A 31 5.23 20.39 -8.77
CA ILE A 31 6.40 20.71 -7.93
C ILE A 31 6.45 19.78 -6.72
N VAL A 32 5.32 19.57 -6.03
CA VAL A 32 5.26 18.70 -4.86
C VAL A 32 5.55 17.24 -5.23
N VAL A 33 4.95 16.75 -6.32
CA VAL A 33 5.13 15.37 -6.78
C VAL A 33 6.58 15.12 -7.21
N GLU A 34 7.14 15.98 -8.06
CA GLU A 34 8.51 15.83 -8.57
C GLU A 34 9.56 16.07 -7.47
N GLY A 35 9.39 17.10 -6.66
CA GLY A 35 10.30 17.41 -5.55
C GLY A 35 10.35 16.25 -4.54
N ARG A 36 9.19 15.66 -4.22
CA ARG A 36 9.11 14.50 -3.33
C ARG A 36 9.78 13.26 -3.94
N ASP A 37 9.51 12.97 -5.20
CA ASP A 37 10.15 11.86 -5.92
C ASP A 37 11.68 11.98 -5.91
N LEU A 38 12.20 13.18 -6.18
CA LEU A 38 13.64 13.45 -6.17
C LEU A 38 14.25 13.29 -4.77
N TYR A 39 13.57 13.81 -3.73
CA TYR A 39 14.01 13.68 -2.35
C TYR A 39 14.07 12.22 -1.89
N TYR A 40 13.01 11.44 -2.11
CA TYR A 40 12.99 10.03 -1.71
C TYR A 40 14.05 9.23 -2.47
N ARG A 41 14.22 9.48 -3.77
CA ARG A 41 15.28 8.82 -4.54
C ARG A 41 16.68 9.10 -3.98
N ALA A 42 16.94 10.34 -3.54
CA ALA A 42 18.23 10.71 -2.97
C ALA A 42 18.54 10.00 -1.65
N THR A 43 17.52 9.48 -0.96
CA THR A 43 17.67 8.82 0.35
C THR A 43 17.66 7.29 0.26
N TRP A 44 17.41 6.70 -0.91
CA TRP A 44 17.34 5.25 -1.07
C TRP A 44 18.71 4.59 -1.15
N GLN A 45 18.91 3.57 -0.31
CA GLN A 45 20.01 2.62 -0.46
C GLN A 45 19.58 1.50 -1.41
N VAL A 46 20.03 1.59 -2.65
CA VAL A 46 19.75 0.59 -3.68
C VAL A 46 20.60 -0.65 -3.42
N ARG A 47 19.96 -1.82 -3.45
CA ARG A 47 20.64 -3.11 -3.42
C ARG A 47 20.17 -3.96 -4.60
N PRO A 48 21.07 -4.71 -5.27
CA PRO A 48 20.65 -5.68 -6.26
C PRO A 48 19.85 -6.80 -5.57
N VAL A 49 18.78 -7.24 -6.22
CA VAL A 49 17.97 -8.38 -5.77
C VAL A 49 17.94 -9.38 -6.91
N PRO A 50 18.62 -10.54 -6.81
CA PRO A 50 18.63 -11.52 -7.87
C PRO A 50 17.23 -12.14 -8.06
N PRO A 51 16.88 -12.61 -9.27
CA PRO A 51 15.58 -13.25 -9.53
C PRO A 51 15.25 -14.43 -8.60
N SER A 52 16.27 -15.13 -8.10
CA SER A 52 16.15 -16.25 -7.17
C SER A 52 15.65 -15.87 -5.77
N ASP A 53 15.76 -14.60 -5.39
CA ASP A 53 15.38 -14.14 -4.05
C ASP A 53 13.88 -13.83 -3.95
N PHE A 54 13.21 -13.66 -5.09
CA PHE A 54 11.78 -13.43 -5.13
C PHE A 54 11.01 -14.70 -4.79
N ARG A 55 9.92 -14.53 -4.05
CA ARG A 55 9.02 -15.62 -3.66
C ARG A 55 7.57 -15.23 -3.92
N THR A 56 6.73 -16.23 -4.16
CA THR A 56 5.29 -16.01 -4.30
C THR A 56 4.74 -15.38 -3.02
N GLY A 57 4.03 -14.26 -3.19
CA GLY A 57 3.46 -13.45 -2.12
C GLY A 57 4.35 -12.32 -1.61
N ASP A 58 5.59 -12.20 -2.10
CA ASP A 58 6.37 -10.98 -1.88
C ASP A 58 5.63 -9.78 -2.47
N VAL A 59 5.75 -8.63 -1.80
CA VAL A 59 5.08 -7.40 -2.21
C VAL A 59 6.10 -6.47 -2.87
N VAL A 60 5.75 -5.89 -4.00
CA VAL A 60 6.57 -4.88 -4.69
C VAL A 60 5.85 -3.55 -4.67
N LEU A 61 6.53 -2.55 -4.11
CA LEU A 61 6.13 -1.16 -4.16
C LEU A 61 6.81 -0.50 -5.35
N LEU A 62 6.07 0.32 -6.08
CA LEU A 62 6.59 1.01 -7.26
C LEU A 62 6.43 2.51 -7.10
N CYS A 63 7.49 3.21 -7.46
CA CYS A 63 7.49 4.65 -7.65
C CYS A 63 7.53 4.90 -9.16
N ASN A 64 6.39 5.14 -9.78
CA ASN A 64 6.37 5.33 -11.23
C ASN A 64 6.92 6.70 -11.60
N ARG A 65 7.47 6.75 -12.81
CA ARG A 65 7.65 8.00 -13.52
C ARG A 65 6.33 8.31 -14.21
N TRP A 66 5.51 9.17 -13.61
CA TRP A 66 4.13 9.38 -14.07
C TRP A 66 4.03 9.67 -15.58
N TYR A 67 4.96 10.44 -16.16
CA TYR A 67 4.97 10.77 -17.59
C TYR A 67 5.46 9.64 -18.52
N ALA A 68 6.04 8.56 -17.98
CA ALA A 68 6.42 7.36 -18.73
C ALA A 68 5.28 6.31 -18.77
N LEU A 69 4.17 6.57 -18.07
CA LEU A 69 3.03 5.64 -18.08
C LEU A 69 2.33 5.64 -19.45
N PRO A 70 1.89 4.45 -19.92
CA PRO A 70 1.41 4.25 -21.29
C PRO A 70 0.10 4.98 -21.60
N SER A 71 -0.82 5.10 -20.63
CA SER A 71 -2.13 5.74 -20.85
C SER A 71 -2.33 7.02 -20.05
N TRP A 72 -3.11 7.96 -20.58
CA TRP A 72 -3.43 9.22 -19.87
C TRP A 72 -4.11 8.98 -18.52
N GLY A 73 -5.00 7.98 -18.43
CA GLY A 73 -5.64 7.61 -17.17
C GLY A 73 -4.62 7.20 -16.10
N GLN A 74 -3.60 6.42 -16.47
CA GLN A 74 -2.52 6.03 -15.56
C GLN A 74 -1.63 7.22 -15.16
N ARG A 75 -1.33 8.13 -16.09
CA ARG A 75 -0.57 9.38 -15.80
C ARG A 75 -1.26 10.23 -14.75
N VAL A 76 -2.56 10.49 -14.96
CA VAL A 76 -3.39 11.29 -14.05
C VAL A 76 -3.53 10.59 -12.70
N TYR A 77 -3.78 9.28 -12.71
CA TYR A 77 -3.84 8.48 -11.49
C TYR A 77 -2.55 8.58 -10.66
N SER A 78 -1.38 8.35 -11.28
CA SER A 78 -0.08 8.41 -10.59
C SER A 78 0.20 9.80 -10.01
N LEU A 79 -0.04 10.87 -10.78
CA LEU A 79 0.12 12.25 -10.30
C LEU A 79 -0.73 12.54 -9.06
N ILE A 80 -2.02 12.20 -9.12
CA ILE A 80 -2.94 12.49 -8.03
C ILE A 80 -2.65 11.60 -6.82
N ALA A 81 -2.39 10.31 -7.02
CA ALA A 81 -2.06 9.36 -5.97
C ALA A 81 -0.83 9.82 -5.17
N LYS A 82 0.24 10.28 -5.83
CA LYS A 82 1.44 10.82 -5.17
C LYS A 82 1.17 12.09 -4.37
N GLY A 83 0.35 12.99 -4.91
CA GLY A 83 -0.05 14.21 -4.21
C GLY A 83 -0.84 13.90 -2.94
N LEU A 84 -1.82 13.01 -3.06
CA LEU A 84 -2.82 12.70 -2.03
C LEU A 84 -2.29 11.76 -0.94
N LEU A 85 -1.63 10.67 -1.31
CA LEU A 85 -1.02 9.73 -0.34
C LEU A 85 0.19 10.33 0.37
N LYS A 86 0.68 11.48 -0.09
CA LYS A 86 1.92 12.09 0.41
C LYS A 86 3.13 11.13 0.37
N SER A 87 3.09 10.14 -0.52
CA SER A 87 4.03 9.03 -0.64
C SER A 87 4.60 8.98 -2.06
N ALA A 88 5.87 8.59 -2.18
CA ALA A 88 6.48 8.29 -3.47
C ALA A 88 6.13 6.88 -3.98
N TRP A 89 5.60 6.00 -3.11
CA TRP A 89 5.09 4.68 -3.47
C TRP A 89 3.60 4.79 -3.74
N GLU A 90 3.23 4.91 -5.01
CA GLU A 90 1.84 5.09 -5.44
C GLU A 90 1.24 3.85 -6.12
N GLU A 91 2.05 2.86 -6.46
CA GLU A 91 1.60 1.57 -6.96
C GLU A 91 2.13 0.43 -6.08
N VAL A 92 1.38 -0.65 -6.00
CA VAL A 92 1.78 -1.85 -5.28
C VAL A 92 1.26 -3.07 -6.02
N GLY A 93 2.06 -4.13 -6.05
CA GLY A 93 1.70 -5.43 -6.58
C GLY A 93 2.29 -6.53 -5.72
N PHE A 94 1.96 -7.77 -6.05
CA PHE A 94 2.57 -8.95 -5.43
C PHE A 94 3.22 -9.83 -6.49
N ILE A 95 4.20 -10.63 -6.07
CA ILE A 95 4.93 -11.54 -6.94
C ILE A 95 4.26 -12.91 -6.95
N ILE A 96 4.18 -13.50 -8.13
CA ILE A 96 3.98 -14.94 -8.33
C ILE A 96 5.22 -15.46 -9.04
N VAL A 97 5.90 -16.45 -8.46
CA VAL A 97 7.02 -17.13 -9.15
C VAL A 97 6.44 -18.30 -9.93
N ARG A 98 6.52 -18.25 -11.25
CA ARG A 98 6.00 -19.30 -12.14
C ARG A 98 6.96 -20.50 -12.19
N GLU A 99 6.51 -21.61 -12.77
CA GLU A 99 7.25 -22.88 -12.81
C GLU A 99 8.65 -22.76 -13.46
N ASN A 100 8.84 -21.79 -14.35
CA ASN A 100 10.13 -21.46 -14.96
C ASN A 100 11.07 -20.66 -14.02
N HIS A 101 10.73 -20.55 -12.73
CA HIS A 101 11.40 -19.71 -11.73
C HIS A 101 11.43 -18.21 -12.08
N GLU A 102 10.57 -17.75 -12.99
CA GLU A 102 10.50 -16.34 -13.36
C GLU A 102 9.53 -15.60 -12.43
N PRO A 103 9.96 -14.49 -11.80
CA PRO A 103 9.07 -13.68 -10.99
C PRO A 103 8.14 -12.86 -11.88
N HIS A 104 6.84 -13.06 -11.73
CA HIS A 104 5.78 -12.28 -12.37
C HIS A 104 5.21 -11.28 -11.37
N LEU A 105 5.03 -10.04 -11.81
CA LEU A 105 4.35 -9.01 -11.05
C LEU A 105 2.86 -9.04 -11.38
N VAL A 106 2.04 -9.16 -10.34
CA VAL A 106 0.60 -8.97 -10.43
C VAL A 106 0.22 -7.60 -9.88
N TYR A 107 -0.51 -6.82 -10.68
CA TYR A 107 -0.95 -5.46 -10.33
C TYR A 107 -2.31 -5.15 -10.96
N CYS A 108 -2.95 -4.07 -10.52
CA CYS A 108 -4.24 -3.59 -11.04
C CYS A 108 -4.10 -2.17 -11.59
N ASP A 109 -4.20 -2.03 -12.91
CA ASP A 109 -4.28 -0.72 -13.55
C ASP A 109 -5.74 -0.36 -13.89
N PRO A 110 -6.02 0.84 -14.44
CA PRO A 110 -7.37 1.21 -14.84
C PRO A 110 -8.02 0.29 -15.88
N ASP A 111 -7.25 -0.56 -16.58
CA ASP A 111 -7.76 -1.51 -17.57
C ASP A 111 -8.06 -2.88 -16.96
N GLY A 112 -7.52 -3.18 -15.77
CA GLY A 112 -7.84 -4.38 -15.00
C GLY A 112 -6.63 -4.99 -14.30
N VAL A 113 -6.79 -6.24 -13.85
CA VAL A 113 -5.69 -7.00 -13.22
C VAL A 113 -4.81 -7.63 -14.30
N ARG A 114 -3.52 -7.31 -14.25
CA ARG A 114 -2.52 -7.82 -15.16
C ARG A 114 -1.47 -8.62 -14.41
N GLU A 115 -0.86 -9.54 -15.15
CA GLU A 115 0.29 -10.31 -14.71
C GLU A 115 1.32 -10.24 -15.82
N GLU A 116 2.53 -9.77 -15.50
CA GLU A 116 3.62 -9.63 -16.45
C GLU A 116 4.95 -10.05 -15.82
N PRO A 117 5.91 -10.61 -16.58
CA PRO A 117 7.24 -10.87 -16.06
C PRO A 117 7.86 -9.59 -15.48
N LEU A 118 8.35 -9.65 -14.25
CA LEU A 118 8.84 -8.48 -13.51
C LEU A 118 9.93 -7.74 -14.30
N GLY A 119 10.85 -8.48 -14.93
CA GLY A 119 11.90 -7.89 -15.77
C GLY A 119 11.34 -7.15 -16.99
N ALA A 120 10.29 -7.68 -17.65
CA ALA A 120 9.65 -7.02 -18.77
C ALA A 120 8.91 -5.75 -18.33
N PHE A 121 8.17 -5.83 -17.22
CA PHE A 121 7.47 -4.71 -16.62
C PHE A 121 8.42 -3.55 -16.29
N LEU A 122 9.52 -3.83 -15.58
CA LEU A 122 10.50 -2.82 -15.18
C LEU A 122 11.21 -2.18 -16.39
N ARG A 123 11.48 -2.95 -17.45
CA ARG A 123 12.05 -2.43 -18.70
C ARG A 123 11.08 -1.52 -19.45
N CYS A 124 9.80 -1.89 -19.48
CA CYS A 124 8.76 -1.17 -20.21
C CYS A 124 8.36 0.13 -19.50
N ARG A 125 7.95 0.05 -18.23
CA ARG A 125 7.45 1.22 -17.48
C ARG A 125 8.55 2.14 -16.94
N GLN A 126 9.77 1.62 -16.81
CA GLN A 126 10.93 2.35 -16.26
C GLN A 126 10.58 3.15 -14.99
N PRO A 127 10.07 2.48 -13.94
CA PRO A 127 9.75 3.18 -12.71
C PRO A 127 10.99 3.86 -12.13
N ARG A 128 10.79 4.98 -11.42
CA ARG A 128 11.87 5.70 -10.74
C ARG A 128 12.50 4.88 -9.62
N GLY A 129 11.78 3.91 -9.08
CA GLY A 129 12.25 2.97 -8.08
C GLY A 129 11.26 1.83 -7.89
N ALA A 130 11.77 0.67 -7.50
CA ALA A 130 10.98 -0.46 -7.02
C ALA A 130 11.54 -0.89 -5.66
N ALA A 131 10.66 -1.25 -4.72
CA ALA A 131 11.07 -1.77 -3.42
C ALA A 131 10.40 -3.11 -3.16
N LEU A 132 11.21 -4.12 -2.87
CA LEU A 132 10.77 -5.44 -2.48
C LEU A 132 10.50 -5.46 -0.98
N ARG A 133 9.33 -5.97 -0.62
CA ARG A 133 8.89 -6.26 0.74
C ARG A 133 8.69 -7.76 0.82
N ALA A 134 9.73 -8.48 1.21
CA ALA A 134 9.72 -9.94 1.27
C ALA A 134 8.70 -10.43 2.30
N LEU A 135 7.83 -11.36 1.90
CA LEU A 135 6.84 -11.95 2.79
C LEU A 135 7.52 -12.93 3.74
N ARG A 136 7.38 -12.66 5.04
CA ARG A 136 7.86 -13.52 6.11
C ARG A 136 6.67 -14.20 6.75
N VAL A 137 6.53 -15.49 6.46
CA VAL A 137 5.46 -16.35 6.96
C VAL A 137 5.89 -16.99 8.28
N GLU A 138 4.91 -17.37 9.11
CA GLU A 138 5.11 -18.11 10.36
C GLU A 138 5.85 -19.42 10.14
N ASP A 139 6.74 -19.77 11.09
CA ASP A 139 7.37 -21.10 11.13
C ASP A 139 6.27 -22.18 11.15
N GLY A 140 6.25 -23.05 10.14
CA GLY A 140 5.26 -24.13 10.00
C GLY A 140 4.01 -23.79 9.17
N ARG A 141 3.82 -22.54 8.74
CA ARG A 141 2.82 -22.24 7.70
C ARG A 141 3.42 -22.46 6.31
N PRO A 142 2.70 -23.14 5.40
CA PRO A 142 3.18 -23.30 4.04
C PRO A 142 3.28 -21.93 3.34
N PRO A 143 4.23 -21.77 2.40
CA PRO A 143 4.26 -20.61 1.53
C PRO A 143 3.00 -20.56 0.64
N PRO A 144 2.70 -19.41 0.03
CA PRO A 144 1.59 -19.30 -0.92
C PRO A 144 1.67 -20.33 -2.04
N SER A 145 0.59 -21.10 -2.21
CA SER A 145 0.45 -22.09 -3.29
C SER A 145 0.15 -21.42 -4.62
N LEU A 146 0.72 -21.94 -5.72
CA LEU A 146 0.43 -21.45 -7.07
C LEU A 146 -1.02 -21.73 -7.48
N ASP A 147 -1.58 -22.88 -7.11
CA ASP A 147 -2.96 -23.24 -7.45
C ASP A 147 -3.97 -22.23 -6.87
N ILE A 148 -3.76 -21.84 -5.61
CA ILE A 148 -4.61 -20.85 -4.94
C ILE A 148 -4.39 -19.47 -5.57
N ALA A 149 -3.15 -19.13 -5.95
CA ALA A 149 -2.87 -17.88 -6.64
C ALA A 149 -3.57 -17.83 -8.00
N ASP A 150 -3.62 -18.93 -8.75
CA ASP A 150 -4.29 -18.99 -10.05
C ASP A 150 -5.81 -18.88 -9.93
N ILE A 151 -6.42 -19.55 -8.95
CA ILE A 151 -7.84 -19.38 -8.64
C ILE A 151 -8.13 -17.92 -8.27
N PHE A 152 -7.31 -17.33 -7.39
CA PHE A 152 -7.44 -15.93 -7.01
C PHE A 152 -7.37 -15.00 -8.23
N MET A 153 -6.43 -15.24 -9.15
CA MET A 153 -6.27 -14.47 -10.38
C MET A 153 -7.50 -14.58 -11.29
N GLN A 154 -8.07 -15.77 -11.42
CA GLN A 154 -9.30 -15.99 -12.19
C GLN A 154 -10.49 -15.22 -11.60
N GLU A 155 -10.64 -15.22 -10.27
CA GLU A 155 -11.74 -14.53 -9.60
C GLU A 155 -11.58 -13.00 -9.64
N VAL A 156 -10.37 -12.49 -9.36
CA VAL A 156 -10.17 -11.05 -9.27
C VAL A 156 -10.30 -10.36 -10.65
N ARG A 157 -9.92 -11.05 -11.74
CA ARG A 157 -10.09 -10.54 -13.12
C ARG A 157 -11.54 -10.35 -13.54
N LYS A 158 -12.51 -10.96 -12.84
CA LYS A 158 -13.94 -10.75 -13.09
C LYS A 158 -14.44 -9.40 -12.54
N ASN A 159 -13.68 -8.79 -11.63
CA ASN A 159 -14.08 -7.55 -10.98
C ASN A 159 -13.62 -6.35 -11.80
N PRO A 160 -14.49 -5.35 -12.03
CA PRO A 160 -14.09 -4.13 -12.71
C PRO A 160 -13.13 -3.31 -11.83
N PRO A 161 -12.05 -2.75 -12.40
CA PRO A 161 -11.14 -1.89 -11.66
C PRO A 161 -11.83 -0.58 -11.24
N GLN A 162 -11.56 -0.13 -10.03
CA GLN A 162 -12.07 1.09 -9.43
C GLN A 162 -10.90 1.96 -8.90
N PRO A 163 -10.03 2.46 -9.80
CA PRO A 163 -8.81 3.17 -9.39
C PRO A 163 -9.12 4.40 -8.54
N TRP A 164 -10.22 5.10 -8.81
CA TRP A 164 -10.65 6.30 -8.09
C TRP A 164 -11.19 6.01 -6.68
N TYR A 165 -11.41 4.74 -6.31
CA TYR A 165 -11.75 4.43 -4.93
C TYR A 165 -10.58 4.67 -3.95
N LEU A 166 -9.34 4.74 -4.46
CA LEU A 166 -8.14 5.09 -3.68
C LEU A 166 -8.36 6.35 -2.81
N PHE A 167 -9.11 7.32 -3.32
CA PHE A 167 -9.38 8.60 -2.67
C PHE A 167 -10.28 8.41 -1.44
N ALA A 168 -11.34 7.62 -1.59
CA ALA A 168 -12.17 7.26 -0.46
C ALA A 168 -11.38 6.41 0.54
N ALA A 169 -10.61 5.43 0.04
CA ALA A 169 -9.77 4.53 0.84
C ALA A 169 -8.73 5.26 1.70
N SER A 170 -8.08 6.32 1.18
CA SER A 170 -7.08 7.08 1.92
C SER A 170 -7.68 7.89 3.08
N MET A 171 -8.97 8.21 3.03
CA MET A 171 -9.67 9.03 4.03
C MET A 171 -10.14 8.21 5.25
N ARG A 172 -9.37 7.21 5.69
CA ARG A 172 -9.66 6.49 6.94
C ARG A 172 -9.71 7.50 8.09
N HIS A 173 -10.80 7.48 8.86
CA HIS A 173 -11.02 8.42 9.96
C HIS A 173 -11.84 7.77 11.08
N GLY A 174 -11.89 8.44 12.24
CA GLY A 174 -12.70 8.01 13.37
C GLY A 174 -12.35 6.60 13.86
N ALA A 175 -13.39 5.80 14.13
CA ALA A 175 -13.25 4.45 14.68
C ALA A 175 -12.46 3.50 13.76
N GLU A 176 -12.60 3.63 12.42
CA GLU A 176 -11.87 2.78 11.47
C GLU A 176 -10.35 2.98 11.58
N HIS A 177 -9.92 4.24 11.63
CA HIS A 177 -8.49 4.56 11.77
C HIS A 177 -7.95 4.10 13.13
N GLN A 178 -8.69 4.34 14.21
CA GLN A 178 -8.32 3.88 15.56
C GLN A 178 -8.18 2.36 15.60
N TYR A 179 -9.11 1.62 15.00
CA TYR A 179 -9.04 0.17 14.93
C TYR A 179 -7.83 -0.32 14.13
N TYR A 180 -7.57 0.29 12.97
CA TYR A 180 -6.40 -0.04 12.15
C TYR A 180 -5.10 0.16 12.92
N GLU A 181 -4.91 1.34 13.53
CA GLU A 181 -3.70 1.63 14.32
C GLU A 181 -3.55 0.69 15.51
N PHE A 182 -4.65 0.37 16.19
CA PHE A 182 -4.67 -0.58 17.29
C PHE A 182 -4.20 -1.96 16.83
N CYS A 183 -4.70 -2.46 15.69
CA CYS A 183 -4.30 -3.76 15.15
C CYS A 183 -2.82 -3.78 14.72
N VAL A 184 -2.32 -2.69 14.12
CA VAL A 184 -0.89 -2.54 13.80
C VAL A 184 -0.05 -2.59 15.09
N ARG A 185 -0.46 -1.89 16.14
CA ARG A 185 0.23 -1.91 17.44
C ARG A 185 0.21 -3.31 18.06
N MET A 186 -0.94 -3.97 18.04
CA MET A 186 -1.11 -5.33 18.55
C MET A 186 -0.17 -6.31 17.83
N ASN A 187 -0.02 -6.19 16.51
CA ASN A 187 0.93 -7.00 15.75
C ASN A 187 2.39 -6.79 16.22
N LYS A 188 2.77 -5.54 16.51
CA LYS A 188 4.10 -5.22 17.08
C LYS A 188 4.31 -5.90 18.44
N GLU A 189 3.29 -5.94 19.30
CA GLU A 189 3.36 -6.64 20.58
C GLU A 189 3.49 -8.16 20.41
N TYR A 190 2.77 -8.79 19.45
CA TYR A 190 2.99 -10.21 19.14
C TYR A 190 4.41 -10.48 18.63
N ARG A 191 4.98 -9.58 17.81
CA ARG A 191 6.38 -9.69 17.36
C ARG A 191 7.34 -9.60 18.54
N LYS A 192 7.10 -8.68 19.48
CA LYS A 192 7.89 -8.51 20.70
C LYS A 192 7.83 -9.77 21.59
N MET A 193 6.64 -10.31 21.82
CA MET A 193 6.44 -11.54 22.61
C MET A 193 7.26 -12.71 22.03
N ARG A 194 7.21 -12.92 20.71
CA ARG A 194 8.04 -13.95 20.06
C ARG A 194 9.54 -13.71 20.20
N ALA A 195 9.98 -12.45 20.10
CA ALA A 195 11.38 -12.13 20.32
C ALA A 195 11.81 -12.43 21.77
N MET A 196 10.93 -12.22 22.76
CA MET A 196 11.19 -12.57 24.16
C MET A 196 11.31 -14.09 24.36
N VAL A 197 10.42 -14.87 23.73
CA VAL A 197 10.45 -16.34 23.76
C VAL A 197 11.76 -16.86 23.12
N ARG A 198 12.14 -16.36 21.94
CA ARG A 198 13.38 -16.75 21.26
C ARG A 198 14.64 -16.38 22.04
N ARG A 199 14.61 -15.28 22.80
CA ARG A 199 15.72 -14.82 23.65
C ARG A 199 15.73 -15.45 25.05
N ALA A 200 14.84 -16.41 25.32
CA ALA A 200 14.71 -17.09 26.61
C ALA A 200 14.59 -16.11 27.80
N GLN A 201 13.75 -15.07 27.66
CA GLN A 201 13.47 -14.16 28.78
C GLN A 201 12.79 -14.89 29.95
N THR A 202 12.72 -14.21 31.09
CA THR A 202 12.12 -14.78 32.31
C THR A 202 10.67 -15.22 32.06
N ARG A 203 10.28 -16.35 32.66
CA ARG A 203 8.92 -16.89 32.54
C ARG A 203 7.85 -15.87 32.95
N GLN A 204 8.14 -15.06 33.97
CA GLN A 204 7.25 -13.99 34.42
C GLN A 204 7.04 -12.94 33.33
N ALA A 205 8.10 -12.43 32.69
CA ALA A 205 7.98 -11.42 31.65
C ALA A 205 7.19 -11.94 30.42
N ILE A 206 7.34 -13.22 30.08
CA ILE A 206 6.55 -13.86 29.02
C ILE A 206 5.08 -13.97 29.42
N HIS A 207 4.80 -14.33 30.68
CA HIS A 207 3.44 -14.43 31.21
C HIS A 207 2.73 -13.08 31.21
N ASP A 208 3.37 -12.03 31.76
CA ASP A 208 2.83 -10.67 31.80
C ASP A 208 2.51 -10.16 30.37
N GLN A 209 3.37 -10.46 29.39
CA GLN A 209 3.15 -10.09 27.99
C GLN A 209 1.98 -10.87 27.36
N ILE A 210 1.74 -12.12 27.74
CA ILE A 210 0.58 -12.90 27.29
C ILE A 210 -0.72 -12.30 27.84
N GLU A 211 -0.74 -11.91 29.12
CA GLU A 211 -1.91 -11.26 29.71
C GLU A 211 -2.21 -9.91 29.03
N GLN A 212 -1.18 -9.10 28.80
CA GLN A 212 -1.33 -7.84 28.05
C GLN A 212 -1.91 -8.08 26.65
N LEU A 213 -1.47 -9.12 25.93
CA LEU A 213 -2.00 -9.45 24.60
C LEU A 213 -3.47 -9.89 24.66
N ARG A 214 -3.89 -10.63 25.70
CA ARG A 214 -5.30 -11.01 25.92
C ARG A 214 -6.19 -9.79 26.20
N GLU A 215 -5.70 -8.83 26.97
CA GLU A 215 -6.42 -7.56 27.19
C GLU A 215 -6.56 -6.79 25.86
N MET A 216 -5.50 -6.77 25.06
CA MET A 216 -5.55 -6.17 23.73
C MET A 216 -6.51 -6.88 22.79
N GLU A 217 -6.63 -8.21 22.84
CA GLU A 217 -7.63 -8.97 22.08
C GLU A 217 -9.06 -8.52 22.42
N THR A 218 -9.37 -8.42 23.71
CA THR A 218 -10.67 -7.92 24.19
C THR A 218 -10.94 -6.49 23.70
N MET A 219 -9.94 -5.61 23.80
CA MET A 219 -10.07 -4.23 23.31
C MET A 219 -10.23 -4.17 21.79
N ARG A 220 -9.53 -5.03 21.03
CA ARG A 220 -9.71 -5.15 19.59
C ARG A 220 -11.15 -5.51 19.27
N GLU A 221 -11.71 -6.52 19.92
CA GLU A 221 -13.11 -6.93 19.70
C GLU A 221 -14.08 -5.79 20.02
N TYR A 222 -13.84 -5.07 21.12
CA TYR A 222 -14.62 -3.88 21.47
C TYR A 222 -14.57 -2.80 20.38
N LEU A 223 -13.38 -2.43 19.93
CA LEU A 223 -13.22 -1.42 18.87
C LEU A 223 -13.88 -1.88 17.56
N ALA A 224 -13.83 -3.17 17.24
CA ALA A 224 -14.48 -3.72 16.05
C ALA A 224 -16.01 -3.50 16.04
N THR A 225 -16.67 -3.43 17.21
CA THR A 225 -18.12 -3.15 17.29
C THR A 225 -18.50 -1.74 16.85
N ARG A 226 -17.55 -0.79 16.87
CA ARG A 226 -17.78 0.63 16.57
C ARG A 226 -17.49 1.01 15.13
N VAL A 227 -16.98 0.07 14.33
CA VAL A 227 -16.55 0.33 12.95
C VAL A 227 -17.59 -0.23 12.00
N GLU A 228 -18.04 0.63 11.08
CA GLU A 228 -18.99 0.24 10.04
C GLU A 228 -18.36 -0.74 9.06
N ARG A 229 -19.08 -1.83 8.76
CA ARG A 229 -18.64 -2.83 7.77
C ARG A 229 -19.08 -2.39 6.38
N LYS A 230 -18.13 -2.31 5.46
CA LYS A 230 -18.42 -2.09 4.04
C LYS A 230 -18.59 -3.43 3.32
N PRO A 231 -19.75 -3.70 2.72
CA PRO A 231 -19.99 -4.98 2.01
C PRO A 231 -19.33 -5.02 0.64
N GLU A 232 -19.05 -3.86 0.03
CA GLU A 232 -18.55 -3.76 -1.33
C GLU A 232 -17.02 -3.91 -1.42
N PHE A 233 -16.59 -4.76 -2.36
CA PHE A 233 -15.19 -4.84 -2.75
C PHE A 233 -14.91 -3.87 -3.90
N HIS A 234 -13.96 -2.97 -3.67
CA HIS A 234 -13.46 -2.05 -4.69
C HIS A 234 -12.05 -2.46 -5.08
N LEU A 235 -11.88 -2.86 -6.33
CA LEU A 235 -10.61 -3.36 -6.86
C LEU A 235 -9.69 -2.21 -7.28
N PHE A 236 -8.50 -2.13 -6.70
CA PHE A 236 -7.38 -1.31 -7.14
C PHE A 236 -6.09 -1.91 -6.56
N ASN A 237 -4.92 -1.34 -6.86
CA ASN A 237 -3.62 -1.91 -6.46
C ASN A 237 -3.51 -2.33 -4.99
N GLY A 238 -3.86 -1.44 -4.06
CA GLY A 238 -3.75 -1.75 -2.63
C GLY A 238 -4.72 -2.84 -2.19
N SER A 239 -5.96 -2.81 -2.68
CA SER A 239 -6.95 -3.82 -2.32
C SER A 239 -6.71 -5.18 -2.96
N LEU A 240 -6.13 -5.21 -4.16
CA LEU A 240 -5.67 -6.44 -4.82
C LEU A 240 -4.65 -7.17 -3.93
N VAL A 241 -3.60 -6.48 -3.49
CA VAL A 241 -2.55 -7.08 -2.66
C VAL A 241 -3.10 -7.46 -1.28
N ALA A 242 -3.92 -6.61 -0.66
CA ALA A 242 -4.56 -6.93 0.62
C ALA A 242 -5.45 -8.18 0.52
N SER A 243 -6.26 -8.28 -0.54
CA SER A 243 -7.11 -9.44 -0.80
C SER A 243 -6.29 -10.70 -1.06
N PHE A 244 -5.17 -10.61 -1.79
CA PHE A 244 -4.27 -11.74 -1.97
C PHE A 244 -3.72 -12.24 -0.62
N LEU A 245 -3.16 -11.36 0.21
CA LEU A 245 -2.65 -11.73 1.54
C LEU A 245 -3.76 -12.26 2.46
N ALA A 246 -4.95 -11.68 2.37
CA ALA A 246 -6.13 -12.15 3.07
C ALA A 246 -6.57 -13.55 2.60
N THR A 247 -6.44 -13.90 1.32
CA THR A 247 -6.75 -15.24 0.77
C THR A 247 -6.02 -16.33 1.54
N TYR A 248 -4.75 -16.11 1.87
CA TYR A 248 -3.92 -17.03 2.66
C TYR A 248 -4.04 -16.85 4.18
N GLY A 249 -4.97 -15.99 4.64
CA GLY A 249 -5.18 -15.73 6.06
C GLY A 249 -3.99 -15.06 6.72
N TYR A 250 -3.19 -14.28 5.98
CA TYR A 250 -2.08 -13.48 6.50
C TYR A 250 -2.52 -12.10 6.96
N LEU A 251 -3.55 -11.52 6.34
CA LEU A 251 -4.09 -10.22 6.69
C LEU A 251 -5.46 -10.39 7.32
N ASP A 252 -5.76 -9.60 8.36
CA ASP A 252 -7.09 -9.61 8.96
C ASP A 252 -8.11 -9.09 7.95
N ARG A 253 -9.13 -9.92 7.66
CA ARG A 253 -10.20 -9.60 6.72
C ARG A 253 -11.30 -8.75 7.33
N VAL A 254 -11.33 -8.67 8.66
CA VAL A 254 -12.44 -8.06 9.37
C VAL A 254 -12.41 -6.56 9.09
N LEU A 255 -11.37 -5.85 9.55
CA LEU A 255 -11.25 -4.41 9.36
C LEU A 255 -9.78 -3.93 9.41
N PRO A 256 -9.42 -2.85 8.69
CA PRO A 256 -10.22 -2.28 7.62
C PRO A 256 -10.35 -3.31 6.49
N SER A 257 -11.46 -3.26 5.75
CA SER A 257 -11.70 -4.23 4.68
C SER A 257 -10.53 -4.21 3.68
N PRO A 258 -10.25 -5.32 2.97
CA PRO A 258 -9.21 -5.33 1.93
C PRO A 258 -9.33 -4.16 0.95
N SER A 259 -10.55 -3.70 0.65
CA SER A 259 -10.83 -2.52 -0.18
C SER A 259 -10.29 -1.18 0.35
N ARG A 260 -9.76 -1.11 1.58
CA ARG A 260 -9.31 0.14 2.22
C ARG A 260 -7.80 0.27 2.31
N TYR A 261 -7.04 -0.79 2.00
CA TYR A 261 -5.59 -0.73 2.00
C TYR A 261 -5.10 0.06 0.80
N VAL A 262 -4.24 1.04 1.05
CA VAL A 262 -3.62 1.87 0.01
C VAL A 262 -2.16 1.48 -0.20
N PRO A 263 -1.55 1.76 -1.37
CA PRO A 263 -0.15 1.39 -1.64
C PRO A 263 0.84 1.81 -0.55
N GLN A 264 0.65 2.98 0.05
CA GLN A 264 1.46 3.48 1.16
C GLN A 264 1.45 2.55 2.39
N ASP A 265 0.35 1.86 2.67
CA ASP A 265 0.26 0.96 3.84
C ASP A 265 1.27 -0.18 3.73
N PHE A 266 1.53 -0.66 2.52
CA PHE A 266 2.49 -1.74 2.26
C PHE A 266 3.95 -1.29 2.38
N ALA A 267 4.22 0.02 2.27
CA ALA A 267 5.52 0.62 2.59
C ALA A 267 5.78 0.67 4.11
N HIS A 268 4.74 0.52 4.92
CA HIS A 268 4.78 0.53 6.38
C HIS A 268 4.29 -0.80 6.96
N ASP A 269 4.21 -0.92 8.29
CA ASP A 269 3.66 -2.11 8.93
C ASP A 269 2.15 -2.22 8.70
N LEU A 270 1.70 -3.43 8.36
CA LEU A 270 0.29 -3.81 8.18
C LEU A 270 -0.20 -4.62 9.39
N PRO A 271 -1.52 -4.64 9.66
CA PRO A 271 -2.13 -5.49 10.67
C PRO A 271 -2.21 -6.96 10.19
N PHE A 272 -1.06 -7.61 10.04
CA PHE A 272 -0.99 -9.04 9.76
C PHE A 272 -1.57 -9.86 10.92
N THR A 273 -2.03 -11.06 10.61
CA THR A 273 -2.43 -12.08 11.58
C THR A 273 -1.20 -12.92 12.00
N GLY A 274 -1.19 -13.32 13.26
CA GLY A 274 -0.16 -14.22 13.80
C GLY A 274 1.25 -13.64 13.71
N SER A 275 2.17 -14.38 13.11
CA SER A 275 3.57 -13.95 12.93
C SER A 275 3.95 -13.44 11.55
N THR A 276 2.99 -13.40 10.65
CA THR A 276 3.25 -12.94 9.29
C THR A 276 3.67 -11.47 9.29
N SER A 277 4.62 -11.13 8.43
CA SER A 277 5.10 -9.77 8.26
C SER A 277 5.68 -9.54 6.88
N LEU A 278 5.85 -8.27 6.51
CA LEU A 278 6.71 -7.89 5.41
C LEU A 278 8.06 -7.45 5.97
N GLY A 279 9.14 -7.98 5.40
CA GLY A 279 10.50 -7.55 5.69
C GLY A 279 10.72 -6.07 5.34
N GLU A 280 11.81 -5.48 5.82
CA GLU A 280 12.15 -4.09 5.49
C GLU A 280 12.18 -3.87 3.96
N PRO A 281 11.73 -2.69 3.47
CA PRO A 281 11.76 -2.40 2.04
C PRO A 281 13.19 -2.40 1.51
N VAL A 282 13.49 -3.30 0.57
CA VAL A 282 14.76 -3.32 -0.17
C VAL A 282 14.53 -2.64 -1.50
N VAL A 283 15.06 -1.43 -1.66
CA VAL A 283 14.98 -0.71 -2.94
C VAL A 283 15.95 -1.37 -3.92
N PHE A 284 15.46 -1.74 -5.09
CA PHE A 284 16.25 -2.34 -6.13
C PHE A 284 16.03 -1.64 -7.46
N PHE A 285 17.08 -1.63 -8.26
CA PHE A 285 17.01 -1.30 -9.67
C PHE A 285 17.27 -2.57 -10.48
N LYS A 286 16.85 -2.51 -11.74
CA LYS A 286 17.15 -3.44 -12.83
C LYS A 286 18.28 -4.44 -12.47
N THR A 287 17.95 -5.73 -12.45
CA THR A 287 18.93 -6.81 -12.45
C THR A 287 19.73 -6.85 -13.75
#